data_AF-A0A4V2AW48-F1
#
_entry.id   AF-A0A4V2AW48-F1
#
_cell.length_a   1.000
_cell.length_b   1.000
_cell.length_c   1.000
_cell.angle_alpha   90.00
_cell.angle_beta   90.00
_cell.angle_gamma   90.00
#
_symmetry.space_group_name_H-M   'P 1'
#
loop_
_entity.id
_entity.type
_entity.pdbx_description
1 polymer ?
#
loop_
_entity_poly.entity_id
_entity_poly.type
_entity_poly.pdbx_seq_one_letter_code
_entity_poly.pdbx_strand_id
1 'polypeptide(L)'
;ESATLQSKVMTAKKDEEEAQKYRDYFEFNEPLGKCPSHRILAIRRAEKEGYLLMDINIDKTIAVESLEEVFIKASNPAAAEVKKAVDDSYTRLLKPSIENEFRLVSKTKADEEAINVFTENLRQLLLASPLGSKKVLALDPGFRTGCKIVCLDAQGALQHHTVIYLHQADNAVHELKFLVQKYDIEAIGVGNGTAGRETETLVRSIDFGKPVSIFQVNESGASIYSASEVAREEFPDHDVTVRGAISIGRRLLDPLSELVKIDPKSIGVGQYQHDVNQTKLKTALDRVVESAVNFVGVDVNTASKHLLQYVSGISATLAGNIVSYRTQNGAFKSREELKKVPLMGPKSFEQCAGFLRIPGAPNVLDASSVHPERYALVEQMAKDVQASLEDLIRNADVRKKINKKQYINETVGAYTIDDILKELEKPGRDPRAQIEEFRFDDTIKSIEDVKVGMTVPGIVTNITAFGAFVDIGVKQDGLVHVSQLSNRYVSDPKEVVKLNQRV
;
A
#
# COMPACT_ATOMS: atom_id res chain seq x y z
N GLU A 1 9.58 -34.59 -16.84
CA GLU A 1 10.88 -33.88 -16.94
C GLU A 1 10.74 -32.42 -16.57
N SER A 2 11.79 -31.78 -16.06
CA SER A 2 11.75 -30.36 -15.70
C SER A 2 12.50 -29.53 -16.73
N ALA A 3 11.79 -28.68 -17.48
CA ALA A 3 12.40 -27.65 -18.31
C ALA A 3 13.30 -26.74 -17.46
N THR A 4 14.40 -26.27 -18.05
CA THR A 4 15.37 -25.36 -17.42
C THR A 4 15.31 -24.00 -18.07
N LEU A 5 15.25 -22.95 -17.25
CA LEU A 5 15.43 -21.57 -17.66
C LEU A 5 16.93 -21.26 -17.66
N GLN A 6 17.46 -20.85 -18.80
CA GLN A 6 18.85 -20.44 -18.95
C GLN A 6 18.93 -18.99 -19.39
N SER A 7 19.94 -18.26 -18.92
CA SER A 7 20.32 -16.99 -19.53
C SER A 7 21.82 -16.85 -19.69
N LYS A 8 22.21 -16.20 -20.79
CA LYS A 8 23.60 -15.91 -21.14
C LYS A 8 23.77 -14.45 -21.49
N VAL A 9 24.87 -13.85 -21.05
CA VAL A 9 25.21 -12.46 -21.42
C VAL A 9 25.57 -12.34 -22.89
N MET A 10 25.11 -11.25 -23.51
CA MET A 10 25.59 -10.81 -24.81
C MET A 10 27.03 -10.32 -24.65
N THR A 11 28.00 -11.12 -25.11
CA THR A 11 29.45 -10.86 -24.91
C THR A 11 29.88 -9.47 -25.33
N ALA A 12 29.30 -8.92 -26.41
CA ALA A 12 29.58 -7.58 -26.91
C ALA A 12 29.18 -6.44 -25.96
N LYS A 13 28.25 -6.68 -25.02
CA LYS A 13 27.73 -5.67 -24.08
C LYS A 13 28.09 -5.94 -22.62
N LYS A 14 28.89 -6.98 -22.38
CA LYS A 14 29.19 -7.47 -21.02
C LYS A 14 29.76 -6.38 -20.12
N ASP A 15 30.63 -5.52 -20.65
CA ASP A 15 31.37 -4.51 -19.88
C ASP A 15 30.62 -3.17 -19.76
N GLU A 16 29.41 -3.05 -20.31
CA GLU A 16 28.57 -1.87 -20.14
C GLU A 16 28.03 -1.78 -18.70
N GLU A 17 28.01 -0.56 -18.13
CA GLU A 17 27.55 -0.33 -16.75
C GLU A 17 26.11 -0.80 -16.53
N GLU A 18 25.24 -0.61 -17.52
CA GLU A 18 23.85 -1.06 -17.47
C GLU A 18 23.73 -2.59 -17.50
N ALA A 19 24.62 -3.30 -18.22
CA ALA A 19 24.64 -4.76 -18.25
C ALA A 19 25.04 -5.34 -16.88
N GLN A 20 25.92 -4.65 -16.14
CA GLN A 20 26.39 -5.10 -14.82
C GLN A 20 25.25 -5.18 -13.79
N LYS A 21 24.13 -4.49 -13.99
CA LYS A 21 22.92 -4.63 -13.16
C LYS A 21 22.32 -6.05 -13.21
N TYR A 22 22.63 -6.81 -14.27
CA TYR A 22 22.15 -8.17 -14.49
C TYR A 22 23.25 -9.23 -14.33
N ARG A 23 24.36 -8.89 -13.68
CA ARG A 23 25.53 -9.77 -13.55
C ARG A 23 25.20 -11.15 -12.97
N ASP A 24 24.30 -11.22 -12.01
CA ASP A 24 23.83 -12.47 -11.40
C ASP A 24 23.16 -13.42 -12.40
N TYR A 25 22.75 -12.90 -13.57
CA TYR A 25 22.05 -13.62 -14.63
C TYR A 25 22.91 -13.84 -15.90
N PHE A 26 24.21 -13.51 -15.86
CA PHE A 26 25.10 -13.67 -17.02
C PHE A 26 25.33 -15.12 -17.43
N GLU A 27 25.31 -16.02 -16.45
CA GLU A 27 25.41 -17.48 -16.64
C GLU A 27 24.41 -18.14 -15.69
N PHE A 28 23.13 -18.03 -16.00
CA PHE A 28 22.05 -18.53 -15.16
C PHE A 28 21.50 -19.85 -15.67
N ASN A 29 21.17 -20.76 -14.76
CA ASN A 29 20.48 -22.01 -15.08
C ASN A 29 19.68 -22.52 -13.86
N GLU A 30 18.35 -22.54 -13.96
CA GLU A 30 17.48 -23.10 -12.91
C GLU A 30 16.28 -23.85 -13.49
N PRO A 31 15.70 -24.83 -12.77
CA PRO A 31 14.44 -25.45 -13.19
C PRO A 31 13.32 -24.41 -13.29
N LEU A 32 12.67 -24.33 -14.46
CA LEU A 32 11.64 -23.33 -14.76
C LEU A 32 10.51 -23.32 -13.73
N GLY A 33 10.05 -24.51 -13.32
CA GLY A 33 8.97 -24.67 -12.34
C GLY A 33 9.31 -24.20 -10.93
N LYS A 34 10.60 -24.03 -10.61
CA LYS A 34 11.09 -23.55 -9.30
C LYS A 34 11.63 -22.12 -9.36
N CYS A 35 11.72 -21.51 -10.54
CA CYS A 35 12.29 -20.19 -10.70
C CYS A 35 11.33 -19.11 -10.14
N PRO A 36 11.75 -18.29 -9.16
CA PRO A 36 10.91 -17.24 -8.60
C PRO A 36 10.52 -16.16 -9.61
N SER A 37 9.35 -15.55 -9.43
CA SER A 37 8.83 -14.49 -10.32
C SER A 37 9.85 -13.36 -10.58
N HIS A 38 10.48 -12.82 -9.54
CA HIS A 38 11.40 -11.68 -9.66
C HIS A 38 12.61 -11.98 -10.58
N ARG A 39 13.11 -13.22 -10.60
CA ARG A 39 14.22 -13.61 -11.48
C ARG A 39 13.77 -13.73 -12.93
N ILE A 40 12.60 -14.32 -13.16
CA ILE A 40 12.00 -14.42 -14.49
C ILE A 40 11.79 -13.01 -15.08
N LEU A 41 11.28 -12.06 -14.29
CA LEU A 41 11.09 -10.68 -14.71
C LEU A 41 12.41 -9.97 -14.99
N ALA A 42 13.42 -10.15 -14.13
CA ALA A 42 14.75 -9.56 -14.31
C ALA A 42 15.43 -10.05 -15.60
N ILE A 43 15.43 -11.37 -15.84
CA ILE A 43 16.02 -11.98 -17.04
C ILE A 43 15.31 -11.48 -18.30
N ARG A 44 13.97 -11.42 -18.29
CA ARG A 44 13.18 -10.94 -19.44
C ARG A 44 13.39 -9.46 -19.72
N ARG A 45 13.53 -8.64 -18.67
CA ARG A 45 13.85 -7.23 -18.83
C ARG A 45 15.22 -7.07 -19.48
N ALA A 46 16.22 -7.78 -18.98
CA ALA A 46 17.56 -7.76 -19.54
C ALA A 46 17.61 -8.29 -20.98
N GLU A 47 16.81 -9.30 -21.32
CA GLU A 47 16.61 -9.78 -22.70
C GLU A 47 15.99 -8.70 -23.59
N LYS A 48 14.93 -8.02 -23.12
CA LYS A 48 14.27 -6.92 -23.85
C LYS A 48 15.19 -5.72 -24.07
N GLU A 49 16.05 -5.42 -23.10
CA GLU A 49 17.10 -4.37 -23.21
C GLU A 49 18.31 -4.85 -24.05
N GLY A 50 18.36 -6.14 -24.39
CA GLY A 50 19.36 -6.74 -25.27
C GLY A 50 20.71 -7.00 -24.59
N TYR A 51 20.74 -7.17 -23.27
CA TYR A 51 21.93 -7.55 -22.49
C TYR A 51 22.06 -9.06 -22.29
N LEU A 52 20.93 -9.77 -22.21
CA LEU A 52 20.89 -11.23 -22.05
C LEU A 52 20.19 -11.91 -23.22
N LEU A 53 20.53 -13.16 -23.45
CA LEU A 53 19.71 -14.13 -24.18
C LEU A 53 19.07 -15.05 -23.16
N MET A 54 17.75 -15.18 -23.20
CA MET A 54 17.02 -16.17 -22.42
C MET A 54 16.77 -17.40 -23.30
N ASP A 55 16.73 -18.60 -22.73
CA ASP A 55 16.30 -19.84 -23.40
C ASP A 55 15.55 -20.72 -22.37
N ILE A 56 14.52 -21.45 -22.83
CA ILE A 56 13.84 -22.47 -22.01
C ILE A 56 14.09 -23.82 -22.67
N ASN A 57 15.00 -24.59 -22.08
CA ASN A 57 15.48 -25.83 -22.67
C ASN A 57 14.99 -27.06 -21.93
N ILE A 58 14.68 -28.08 -22.73
CA ILE A 58 14.58 -29.48 -22.33
C ILE A 58 15.78 -30.19 -22.95
N ASP A 59 16.33 -31.20 -22.27
CA ASP A 59 17.41 -31.99 -22.82
C ASP A 59 16.95 -32.65 -24.14
N LYS A 60 17.65 -32.33 -25.24
CA LYS A 60 17.28 -32.78 -26.59
C LYS A 60 17.33 -34.31 -26.68
N THR A 61 18.33 -34.94 -26.09
CA THR A 61 18.51 -36.39 -26.17
C THR A 61 17.33 -37.09 -25.52
N ILE A 62 16.98 -36.66 -24.30
CA ILE A 62 15.85 -37.22 -23.56
C ILE A 62 14.52 -37.01 -24.30
N ALA A 63 14.30 -35.81 -24.85
CA ALA A 63 13.08 -35.49 -25.57
C ALA A 63 12.95 -36.29 -26.87
N VAL A 64 14.04 -36.43 -27.63
CA VAL A 64 14.06 -37.22 -28.88
C VAL A 64 13.89 -38.70 -28.58
N GLU A 65 14.55 -39.27 -27.57
CA GLU A 65 14.38 -40.66 -27.14
C GLU A 65 12.91 -40.96 -26.80
N SER A 66 12.26 -40.07 -26.04
CA SER A 66 10.83 -40.19 -25.71
C SER A 66 9.93 -40.19 -26.95
N LEU A 67 10.24 -39.36 -27.95
CA LEU A 67 9.50 -39.33 -29.22
C LEU A 67 9.78 -40.58 -30.07
N GLU A 68 11.03 -41.05 -30.09
CA GLU A 68 11.42 -42.28 -30.79
C GLU A 68 10.65 -43.49 -30.25
N GLU A 69 10.49 -43.63 -28.93
CA GLU A 69 9.66 -44.68 -28.32
C GLU A 69 8.19 -44.64 -28.78
N VAL A 70 7.65 -43.44 -28.97
CA VAL A 70 6.27 -43.24 -29.41
C VAL A 70 6.10 -43.54 -30.89
N PHE A 71 7.02 -43.11 -31.75
CA PHE A 71 6.83 -43.14 -33.21
C PHE A 71 7.55 -44.27 -33.95
N ILE A 72 8.66 -44.79 -33.41
CA ILE A 72 9.42 -45.89 -34.03
C ILE A 72 8.88 -47.22 -33.52
N LYS A 73 8.14 -47.94 -34.39
CA LYS A 73 7.49 -49.23 -34.05
C LYS A 73 8.10 -50.46 -34.69
N ALA A 74 9.13 -50.30 -35.53
CA ALA A 74 9.75 -51.38 -36.28
C ALA A 74 11.26 -51.18 -36.43
N SER A 75 11.99 -52.22 -36.83
CA SER A 75 13.43 -52.20 -37.11
C SER A 75 13.68 -52.51 -38.60
N ASN A 76 13.32 -51.57 -39.48
CA ASN A 76 13.48 -51.69 -40.93
C ASN A 76 13.93 -50.35 -41.56
N PRO A 77 14.23 -50.26 -42.87
CA PRO A 77 14.68 -49.02 -43.48
C PRO A 77 13.72 -47.83 -43.33
N ALA A 78 12.40 -48.07 -43.26
CA ALA A 78 11.43 -47.00 -43.02
C ALA A 78 11.55 -46.41 -41.61
N ALA A 79 11.92 -47.22 -40.61
CA ALA A 79 12.18 -46.74 -39.26
C ALA A 79 13.34 -45.72 -39.19
N ALA A 80 14.35 -45.86 -40.05
CA ALA A 80 15.44 -44.89 -40.14
C ALA A 80 14.98 -43.52 -40.67
N GLU A 81 14.03 -43.50 -41.63
CA GLU A 81 13.43 -42.26 -42.12
C GLU A 81 12.51 -41.61 -41.06
N VAL A 82 11.75 -42.42 -40.31
CA VAL A 82 10.96 -41.91 -39.18
C VAL A 82 11.87 -41.30 -38.10
N LYS A 83 13.01 -41.92 -37.79
CA LYS A 83 13.99 -41.37 -36.84
C LYS A 83 14.51 -39.99 -37.26
N LYS A 84 14.87 -39.82 -38.54
CA LYS A 84 15.28 -38.50 -39.09
C LYS A 84 14.15 -37.48 -38.98
N ALA A 85 12.91 -37.89 -39.27
CA ALA A 85 11.75 -37.02 -39.17
C ALA A 85 11.46 -36.60 -37.72
N VAL A 86 11.67 -37.49 -36.74
CA VAL A 86 11.55 -37.17 -35.31
C VAL A 86 12.58 -36.10 -34.91
N ASP A 87 13.86 -36.26 -35.28
CA ASP A 87 14.90 -35.27 -34.94
C ASP A 87 14.66 -33.89 -35.60
N ASP A 88 14.30 -33.87 -36.89
CA ASP A 88 13.97 -32.62 -37.61
C ASP A 88 12.73 -31.95 -36.99
N SER A 89 11.65 -32.71 -36.79
CA SER A 89 10.41 -32.16 -36.24
C SER A 89 10.58 -31.64 -34.82
N TYR A 90 11.37 -32.31 -33.97
CA TYR A 90 11.69 -31.81 -32.64
C TYR A 90 12.43 -30.48 -32.72
N THR A 91 13.52 -30.44 -33.51
CA THR A 91 14.42 -29.28 -33.57
C THR A 91 13.74 -28.06 -34.19
N ARG A 92 13.01 -28.24 -35.29
CA ARG A 92 12.47 -27.14 -36.10
C ARG A 92 11.06 -26.71 -35.69
N LEU A 93 10.26 -27.61 -35.11
CA LEU A 93 8.84 -27.38 -34.87
C LEU A 93 8.47 -27.49 -33.39
N LEU A 94 8.73 -28.63 -32.75
CA LEU A 94 8.27 -28.88 -31.38
C LEU A 94 9.01 -28.01 -30.36
N LYS A 95 10.35 -27.96 -30.39
CA LYS A 95 11.13 -27.16 -29.43
C LYS A 95 10.72 -25.69 -29.47
N PRO A 96 10.70 -24.98 -30.62
CA PRO A 96 10.30 -23.57 -30.65
C PRO A 96 8.85 -23.35 -30.21
N SER A 97 7.94 -24.26 -30.55
CA SER A 97 6.53 -24.16 -30.14
C SER A 97 6.38 -24.29 -28.62
N ILE A 98 7.02 -25.31 -28.02
CA ILE A 98 7.01 -25.55 -26.58
C ILE A 98 7.68 -24.38 -25.85
N GLU A 99 8.83 -23.91 -26.34
CA GLU A 99 9.54 -22.79 -25.74
C GLU A 99 8.67 -21.53 -25.71
N ASN A 100 8.01 -21.18 -26.83
CA ASN A 100 7.12 -20.03 -26.90
C ASN A 100 5.93 -20.14 -25.93
N GLU A 101 5.33 -21.34 -25.84
CA GLU A 101 4.24 -21.60 -24.90
C GLU A 101 4.69 -21.43 -23.44
N PHE A 102 5.79 -22.08 -23.05
CA PHE A 102 6.32 -21.97 -21.69
C PHE A 102 6.89 -20.58 -21.38
N ARG A 103 7.36 -19.84 -22.38
CA ARG A 103 7.67 -18.41 -22.22
C ARG A 103 6.40 -17.63 -21.85
N LEU A 104 5.29 -17.83 -22.56
CA LEU A 104 4.05 -17.12 -22.24
C LEU A 104 3.51 -17.50 -20.85
N VAL A 105 3.49 -18.80 -20.54
CA VAL A 105 3.00 -19.33 -19.25
C VAL A 105 3.85 -18.82 -18.08
N SER A 106 5.18 -18.94 -18.19
CA SER A 106 6.09 -18.46 -17.14
C SER A 106 5.98 -16.95 -16.92
N LYS A 107 5.84 -16.17 -18.00
CA LYS A 107 5.61 -14.72 -17.89
C LYS A 107 4.29 -14.40 -17.20
N THR A 108 3.21 -15.08 -17.59
CA THR A 108 1.87 -14.84 -17.03
C THR A 108 1.85 -15.13 -15.53
N LYS A 109 2.45 -16.26 -15.12
CA LYS A 109 2.58 -16.63 -13.71
C LYS A 109 3.45 -15.65 -12.92
N ALA A 110 4.59 -15.24 -13.49
CA ALA A 110 5.47 -14.25 -12.86
C ALA A 110 4.74 -12.90 -12.66
N ASP A 111 3.98 -12.45 -13.66
CA ASP A 111 3.18 -11.23 -13.58
C ASP A 111 2.14 -11.30 -12.47
N GLU A 112 1.40 -12.40 -12.37
CA GLU A 112 0.37 -12.58 -11.34
C GLU A 112 0.97 -12.57 -9.93
N GLU A 113 2.08 -13.27 -9.72
CA GLU A 113 2.79 -13.26 -8.44
C GLU A 113 3.33 -11.87 -8.08
N ALA A 114 3.97 -11.18 -9.03
CA ALA A 114 4.49 -9.84 -8.80
C ALA A 114 3.38 -8.82 -8.54
N ILE A 115 2.28 -8.87 -9.31
CA ILE A 115 1.11 -8.03 -9.10
C ILE A 115 0.50 -8.27 -7.71
N ASN A 116 0.45 -9.51 -7.22
CA ASN A 116 -0.04 -9.80 -5.87
C ASN A 116 0.85 -9.20 -4.78
N VAL A 117 2.17 -9.14 -4.99
CA VAL A 117 3.08 -8.43 -4.07
C VAL A 117 2.82 -6.92 -4.13
N PHE A 118 2.64 -6.37 -5.32
CA PHE A 118 2.35 -4.94 -5.52
C PHE A 118 1.02 -4.51 -4.89
N THR A 119 -0.02 -5.34 -4.98
CA THR A 119 -1.32 -5.07 -4.36
C THR A 119 -1.24 -5.07 -2.83
N GLU A 120 -0.50 -6.02 -2.25
CA GLU A 120 -0.27 -6.05 -0.79
C GLU A 120 0.53 -4.84 -0.32
N ASN A 121 1.59 -4.45 -1.04
CA ASN A 121 2.37 -3.25 -0.73
C ASN A 121 1.51 -1.99 -0.82
N LEU A 122 0.69 -1.85 -1.86
CA LEU A 122 -0.23 -0.72 -1.99
C LEU A 122 -1.23 -0.69 -0.83
N ARG A 123 -1.81 -1.84 -0.47
CA ARG A 123 -2.77 -1.93 0.65
C ARG A 123 -2.16 -1.44 1.95
N GLN A 124 -0.90 -1.79 2.22
CA GLN A 124 -0.18 -1.34 3.42
C GLN A 124 0.03 0.17 3.43
N LEU A 125 0.38 0.76 2.28
CA LEU A 125 0.55 2.22 2.17
C LEU A 125 -0.78 2.96 2.39
N LEU A 126 -1.88 2.46 1.82
CA LEU A 126 -3.20 3.07 1.93
C LEU A 126 -3.78 2.94 3.35
N LEU A 127 -3.54 1.82 4.02
CA LEU A 127 -4.02 1.55 5.37
C LEU A 127 -3.01 1.95 6.46
N ALA A 128 -1.98 2.71 6.09
CA ALA A 128 -1.05 3.28 7.06
C ALA A 128 -1.78 4.19 8.05
N SER A 129 -1.28 4.20 9.28
CA SER A 129 -1.88 4.93 10.39
C SER A 129 -1.94 6.43 10.13
N PRO A 130 -3.13 7.05 10.19
CA PRO A 130 -3.28 8.50 10.07
C PRO A 130 -2.89 9.20 11.38
N LEU A 131 -2.34 10.42 11.27
CA LEU A 131 -2.18 11.33 12.41
C LEU A 131 -3.51 12.00 12.80
N GLY A 132 -4.42 12.17 11.85
CA GLY A 132 -5.68 12.89 12.05
C GLY A 132 -5.50 14.40 12.07
N SER A 133 -6.48 15.10 12.65
CA SER A 133 -6.54 16.57 12.60
C SER A 133 -5.53 17.25 13.53
N LYS A 134 -4.33 17.49 13.00
CA LYS A 134 -3.20 18.13 13.68
C LYS A 134 -2.55 19.19 12.81
N LYS A 135 -2.02 20.27 13.39
CA LYS A 135 -1.22 21.25 12.63
C LYS A 135 0.16 20.66 12.34
N VAL A 136 0.52 20.57 11.06
CA VAL A 136 1.71 19.83 10.60
C VAL A 136 2.69 20.75 9.89
N LEU A 137 3.98 20.63 10.23
CA LEU A 137 5.08 21.15 9.43
C LEU A 137 5.64 20.01 8.59
N ALA A 138 5.61 20.11 7.27
CA ALA A 138 6.14 19.07 6.39
C ALA A 138 7.40 19.55 5.68
N LEU A 139 8.40 18.67 5.64
CA LEU A 139 9.71 18.90 5.04
C LEU A 139 9.88 17.94 3.87
N ASP A 140 10.13 18.49 2.69
CA ASP A 140 10.56 17.79 1.47
C ASP A 140 12.07 17.98 1.30
N PRO A 141 12.90 17.00 1.71
CA PRO A 141 14.34 17.15 1.80
C PRO A 141 15.04 17.30 0.44
N GLY A 142 16.13 18.06 0.43
CA GLY A 142 16.96 18.22 -0.77
C GLY A 142 18.27 18.93 -0.49
N PHE A 143 19.37 18.43 -1.05
CA PHE A 143 20.68 19.06 -0.91
C PHE A 143 20.80 20.31 -1.78
N ARG A 144 20.77 20.14 -3.11
CA ARG A 144 21.06 21.22 -4.07
C ARG A 144 19.94 22.27 -4.14
N THR A 145 18.69 21.83 -4.11
CA THR A 145 17.51 22.69 -4.26
C THR A 145 16.93 23.12 -2.92
N GLY A 146 17.62 22.85 -1.80
CA GLY A 146 17.14 23.08 -0.45
C GLY A 146 16.02 22.13 -0.03
N CYS A 147 15.73 22.13 1.27
CA CYS A 147 14.60 21.43 1.87
C CYS A 147 13.38 22.36 1.86
N LYS A 148 12.31 21.96 1.17
CA LYS A 148 11.09 22.77 1.09
C LYS A 148 10.29 22.49 2.34
N ILE A 149 9.71 23.54 2.90
CA ILE A 149 8.94 23.47 4.13
C ILE A 149 7.55 24.00 3.84
N VAL A 150 6.53 23.33 4.35
CA VAL A 150 5.16 23.83 4.38
C VAL A 150 4.54 23.70 5.76
N CYS A 151 3.78 24.71 6.17
CA CYS A 151 2.93 24.66 7.37
C CYS A 151 1.50 24.38 6.93
N LEU A 152 0.89 23.33 7.47
CA LEU A 152 -0.49 22.94 7.23
C LEU A 152 -1.32 23.10 8.51
N ASP A 153 -2.56 23.54 8.37
CA ASP A 153 -3.51 23.50 9.48
C ASP A 153 -4.05 22.09 9.75
N ALA A 154 -4.94 21.96 10.74
CA ALA A 154 -5.52 20.68 11.14
C ALA A 154 -6.42 20.02 10.06
N GLN A 155 -6.77 20.77 9.01
CA GLN A 155 -7.53 20.29 7.85
C GLN A 155 -6.63 20.02 6.65
N GLY A 156 -5.32 20.27 6.76
CA GLY A 156 -4.36 20.10 5.68
C GLY A 156 -4.35 21.25 4.66
N ALA A 157 -4.89 22.42 4.99
CA ALA A 157 -4.77 23.61 4.14
C ALA A 157 -3.43 24.31 4.37
N LEU A 158 -2.83 24.80 3.28
CA LEU A 158 -1.53 25.47 3.29
C LEU A 158 -1.62 26.84 3.99
N GLN A 159 -0.80 27.04 5.02
CA GLN A 159 -0.71 28.29 5.78
C GLN A 159 0.56 29.08 5.43
N HIS A 160 1.66 28.37 5.14
CA HIS A 160 2.95 28.99 4.81
C HIS A 160 3.84 28.01 4.07
N HIS A 161 4.77 28.52 3.27
CA HIS A 161 5.85 27.74 2.68
C HIS A 161 7.15 28.55 2.63
N THR A 162 8.28 27.85 2.75
CA THR A 162 9.63 28.44 2.65
C THR A 162 10.63 27.35 2.24
N VAL A 163 11.91 27.71 2.10
CA VAL A 163 13.01 26.79 1.82
C VAL A 163 14.15 27.03 2.80
N ILE A 164 14.65 25.95 3.40
CA ILE A 164 15.87 25.98 4.22
C ILE A 164 16.98 25.19 3.53
N TYR A 165 18.22 25.45 3.92
CA TYR A 165 19.37 24.73 3.41
C TYR A 165 20.14 24.07 4.55
N LEU A 166 20.32 22.75 4.48
CA LEU A 166 20.96 21.96 5.54
C LEU A 166 22.41 22.38 5.83
N HIS A 167 23.11 22.94 4.84
CA HIS A 167 24.48 23.45 5.03
C HIS A 167 24.53 24.75 5.86
N GLN A 168 23.39 25.38 6.11
CA GLN A 168 23.25 26.58 6.96
C GLN A 168 22.46 26.20 8.24
N ALA A 169 23.01 25.29 9.03
CA ALA A 169 22.30 24.66 10.15
C ALA A 169 21.69 25.68 11.13
N ASP A 170 22.42 26.73 11.52
CA ASP A 170 21.91 27.73 12.48
C ASP A 170 20.68 28.48 11.94
N ASN A 171 20.70 28.89 10.67
CA ASN A 171 19.58 29.55 10.01
C ASN A 171 18.38 28.60 9.90
N ALA A 172 18.62 27.35 9.51
CA ALA A 172 17.58 26.33 9.42
C ALA A 172 16.92 26.06 10.78
N VAL A 173 17.71 25.94 11.85
CA VAL A 173 17.20 25.72 13.21
C VAL A 173 16.38 26.92 13.68
N HIS A 174 16.84 28.15 13.45
CA HIS A 174 16.10 29.35 13.82
C HIS A 174 14.75 29.45 13.11
N GLU A 175 14.75 29.21 11.79
CA GLU A 175 13.53 29.22 10.97
C GLU A 175 12.53 28.15 11.42
N LEU A 176 12.99 26.92 11.66
CA LEU A 176 12.15 25.82 12.12
C LEU A 176 11.51 26.13 13.49
N LYS A 177 12.28 26.68 14.44
CA LYS A 177 11.73 27.11 15.74
C LYS A 177 10.68 28.21 15.59
N PHE A 178 10.96 29.20 14.74
CA PHE A 178 10.03 30.29 14.46
C PHE A 178 8.70 29.77 13.88
N LEU A 179 8.76 28.90 12.87
CA LEU A 179 7.56 28.34 12.23
C LEU A 179 6.74 27.48 13.20
N VAL A 180 7.40 26.63 14.00
CA VAL A 180 6.73 25.77 14.99
C VAL A 180 5.99 26.60 16.03
N GLN A 181 6.57 27.71 16.48
CA GLN A 181 5.92 28.62 17.43
C GLN A 181 4.79 29.42 16.76
N LYS A 182 5.07 30.05 15.61
CA LYS A 182 4.11 30.94 14.93
C LYS A 182 2.84 30.23 14.48
N TYR A 183 2.97 29.03 13.93
CA TYR A 183 1.83 28.25 13.42
C TYR A 183 1.31 27.23 14.44
N ASP A 184 1.89 27.22 15.65
CA ASP A 184 1.53 26.29 16.71
C ASP A 184 1.53 24.82 16.24
N ILE A 185 2.62 24.44 15.57
CA ILE A 185 2.77 23.10 14.97
C ILE A 185 2.77 22.03 16.06
N GLU A 186 2.04 20.94 15.83
CA GLU A 186 1.92 19.80 16.74
C GLU A 186 2.76 18.60 16.30
N ALA A 187 2.98 18.45 14.99
CA ALA A 187 3.77 17.37 14.43
C ALA A 187 4.59 17.82 13.21
N ILE A 188 5.71 17.14 12.99
CA ILE A 188 6.61 17.37 11.87
C ILE A 188 6.68 16.10 11.03
N GLY A 189 6.44 16.23 9.71
CA GLY A 189 6.61 15.15 8.74
C GLY A 189 7.85 15.38 7.89
N VAL A 190 8.76 14.40 7.83
CA VAL A 190 9.99 14.47 7.01
C VAL A 190 9.93 13.44 5.90
N GLY A 191 10.02 13.87 4.64
CA GLY A 191 10.11 12.98 3.48
C GLY A 191 11.30 12.01 3.58
N ASN A 192 11.11 10.76 3.16
CA ASN A 192 12.12 9.71 3.27
C ASN A 192 13.07 9.57 2.06
N GLY A 193 13.10 10.57 1.17
CA GLY A 193 13.96 10.59 0.01
C GLY A 193 15.37 11.11 0.24
N THR A 194 15.88 11.78 -0.78
CA THR A 194 17.26 12.29 -0.79
C THR A 194 17.43 13.35 0.30
N ALA A 195 18.46 13.19 1.15
CA ALA A 195 18.69 14.02 2.34
C ALA A 195 17.68 13.84 3.49
N GLY A 196 16.79 12.83 3.43
CA GLY A 196 15.75 12.62 4.44
C GLY A 196 16.30 12.28 5.82
N ARG A 197 17.32 11.42 5.91
CA ARG A 197 17.95 11.02 7.18
C ARG A 197 18.66 12.19 7.84
N GLU A 198 19.38 12.98 7.05
CA GLU A 198 20.11 14.17 7.49
C GLU A 198 19.15 15.24 7.99
N THR A 199 18.04 15.45 7.27
CA THR A 199 16.98 16.38 7.66
C THR A 199 16.30 15.93 8.94
N GLU A 200 15.94 14.65 9.06
CA GLU A 200 15.34 14.10 10.27
C GLU A 200 16.26 14.24 11.48
N THR A 201 17.55 13.94 11.32
CA THR A 201 18.56 14.09 12.37
C THR A 201 18.65 15.54 12.86
N LEU A 202 18.67 16.49 11.93
CA LEU A 202 18.65 17.92 12.26
C LEU A 202 17.39 18.27 13.05
N VAL A 203 16.20 17.93 12.55
CA VAL A 203 14.92 18.27 13.19
C VAL A 203 14.83 17.67 14.60
N ARG A 204 15.26 16.41 14.78
CA ARG A 204 15.24 15.74 16.10
C ARG A 204 16.22 16.36 17.10
N SER A 205 17.27 17.05 16.65
CA SER A 205 18.22 17.73 17.52
C SER A 205 17.69 19.07 18.08
N ILE A 206 16.57 19.57 17.56
CA ILE A 206 16.02 20.88 17.91
C ILE A 206 15.09 20.77 19.12
N ASP A 207 15.41 21.49 20.19
CA ASP A 207 14.43 21.79 21.24
C ASP A 207 13.51 22.93 20.79
N PHE A 208 12.25 22.60 20.52
CA PHE A 208 11.21 23.53 20.11
C PHE A 208 10.56 24.31 21.27
N GLY A 209 10.93 24.01 22.51
CA GLY A 209 10.33 24.62 23.71
C GLY A 209 8.89 24.13 24.01
N LYS A 210 8.41 23.14 23.25
CA LYS A 210 7.15 22.42 23.48
C LYS A 210 7.24 21.01 22.88
N PRO A 211 6.41 20.05 23.32
CA PRO A 211 6.35 18.73 22.69
C PRO A 211 5.89 18.84 21.23
N VAL A 212 6.68 18.27 20.31
CA VAL A 212 6.36 18.16 18.89
C VAL A 212 6.73 16.75 18.44
N SER A 213 5.79 16.03 17.84
CA SER A 213 6.03 14.67 17.37
C SER A 213 6.67 14.67 15.98
N ILE A 214 7.72 13.88 15.77
CA ILE A 214 8.45 13.86 14.50
C ILE A 214 8.30 12.50 13.82
N PHE A 215 7.81 12.52 12.58
CA PHE A 215 7.50 11.35 11.79
C PHE A 215 8.26 11.35 10.46
N GLN A 216 8.79 10.19 10.09
CA GLN A 216 9.23 9.95 8.73
C GLN A 216 8.03 9.60 7.85
N VAL A 217 7.96 10.18 6.64
CA VAL A 217 6.84 10.05 5.72
C VAL A 217 7.33 9.52 4.38
N ASN A 218 6.60 8.55 3.81
CA ASN A 218 6.89 8.03 2.49
C ASN A 218 6.57 9.08 1.40
N GLU A 219 7.58 9.49 0.63
CA GLU A 219 7.43 10.48 -0.45
C GLU A 219 7.19 9.84 -1.85
N SER A 220 7.13 8.52 -1.96
CA SER A 220 6.93 7.83 -3.24
C SER A 220 5.68 8.35 -3.95
N GLY A 221 5.83 8.84 -5.18
CA GLY A 221 4.76 9.44 -5.95
C GLY A 221 4.40 10.89 -5.58
N ALA A 222 5.05 11.53 -4.60
CA ALA A 222 4.82 12.95 -4.30
C ALA A 222 5.22 13.83 -5.48
N SER A 223 6.30 13.48 -6.19
CA SER A 223 6.69 14.10 -7.45
C SER A 223 5.64 13.94 -8.54
N ILE A 224 5.04 12.75 -8.68
CA ILE A 224 3.95 12.48 -9.62
C ILE A 224 2.71 13.32 -9.29
N TYR A 225 2.31 13.37 -8.02
CA TYR A 225 1.22 14.24 -7.57
C TYR A 225 1.53 15.70 -7.92
N SER A 226 2.70 16.21 -7.54
CA SER A 226 3.03 17.62 -7.70
C SER A 226 3.02 18.13 -9.15
N ALA A 227 3.31 17.24 -10.10
CA ALA A 227 3.29 17.50 -11.52
C ALA A 227 1.91 17.21 -12.16
N SER A 228 0.97 16.63 -11.43
CA SER A 228 -0.36 16.23 -11.93
C SER A 228 -1.29 17.43 -12.17
N GLU A 229 -2.33 17.21 -12.98
CA GLU A 229 -3.42 18.18 -13.13
C GLU A 229 -4.17 18.40 -11.82
N VAL A 230 -4.35 17.36 -11.01
CA VAL A 230 -5.00 17.45 -9.69
C VAL A 230 -4.29 18.46 -8.79
N ALA A 231 -2.96 18.41 -8.72
CA ALA A 231 -2.21 19.36 -7.89
C ALA A 231 -2.20 20.79 -8.47
N ARG A 232 -2.28 20.94 -9.80
CA ARG A 232 -2.44 22.25 -10.46
C ARG A 232 -3.82 22.85 -10.21
N GLU A 233 -4.86 22.04 -10.16
CA GLU A 233 -6.22 22.47 -9.77
C GLU A 233 -6.27 22.87 -8.29
N GLU A 234 -5.67 22.08 -7.40
CA GLU A 234 -5.66 22.38 -5.96
C GLU A 234 -4.79 23.60 -5.61
N PHE A 235 -3.67 23.79 -6.31
CA PHE A 235 -2.66 24.80 -6.00
C PHE A 235 -2.10 25.47 -7.28
N PRO A 236 -2.91 26.27 -7.99
CA PRO A 236 -2.52 26.86 -9.27
C PRO A 236 -1.32 27.80 -9.15
N ASP A 237 -1.23 28.56 -8.07
CA ASP A 237 -0.23 29.62 -7.86
C ASP A 237 1.08 29.14 -7.20
N HIS A 238 1.19 27.84 -6.92
CA HIS A 238 2.39 27.26 -6.28
C HIS A 238 3.18 26.40 -7.26
N ASP A 239 4.51 26.43 -7.14
CA ASP A 239 5.37 25.62 -7.99
C ASP A 239 5.33 24.13 -7.60
N VAL A 240 5.93 23.30 -8.45
CA VAL A 240 5.96 21.84 -8.31
C VAL A 240 6.56 21.38 -6.98
N THR A 241 7.55 22.10 -6.45
CA THR A 241 8.25 21.65 -5.23
C THR A 241 7.41 21.89 -3.97
N VAL A 242 6.70 23.02 -3.91
CA VAL A 242 5.77 23.32 -2.80
C VAL A 242 4.63 22.30 -2.79
N ARG A 243 4.06 21.96 -3.97
CA ARG A 243 3.03 20.92 -4.09
C ARG A 243 3.50 19.56 -3.58
N GLY A 244 4.76 19.20 -3.83
CA GLY A 244 5.37 17.98 -3.29
C GLY A 244 5.38 17.96 -1.75
N ALA A 245 5.87 19.04 -1.14
CA ALA A 245 5.90 19.19 0.32
C ALA A 245 4.50 19.17 0.96
N ILE A 246 3.50 19.77 0.30
CA ILE A 246 2.09 19.69 0.74
C ILE A 246 1.62 18.23 0.78
N SER A 247 1.92 17.45 -0.27
CA SER A 247 1.53 16.04 -0.31
C SER A 247 2.17 15.23 0.82
N ILE A 248 3.43 15.50 1.16
CA ILE A 248 4.10 14.85 2.31
C ILE A 248 3.34 15.16 3.61
N GLY A 249 2.99 16.43 3.86
CA GLY A 249 2.24 16.80 5.06
C GLY A 249 0.85 16.17 5.11
N ARG A 250 0.11 16.17 3.99
CA ARG A 250 -1.22 15.57 3.92
C ARG A 250 -1.21 14.05 4.04
N ARG A 251 -0.16 13.37 3.56
CA ARG A 251 0.04 11.93 3.79
C ARG A 251 0.24 11.60 5.26
N LEU A 252 0.91 12.46 6.03
CA LEU A 252 1.03 12.26 7.48
C LEU A 252 -0.33 12.39 8.17
N LEU A 253 -1.14 13.37 7.75
CA LEU A 253 -2.50 13.57 8.29
C LEU A 253 -3.39 12.36 7.99
N ASP A 254 -3.47 11.96 6.72
CA ASP A 254 -4.23 10.81 6.27
C ASP A 254 -3.66 10.22 4.96
N PRO A 255 -2.90 9.10 5.04
CA PRO A 255 -2.29 8.46 3.86
C PRO A 255 -3.31 8.10 2.78
N LEU A 256 -4.46 7.57 3.18
CA LEU A 256 -5.50 7.11 2.25
C LEU A 256 -6.02 8.27 1.40
N SER A 257 -6.46 9.35 2.07
CA SER A 257 -7.08 10.51 1.42
C SER A 257 -6.14 11.25 0.46
N GLU A 258 -4.84 11.19 0.70
CA GLU A 258 -3.84 11.84 -0.15
C GLU A 258 -3.34 10.92 -1.28
N LEU A 259 -3.12 9.62 -1.02
CA LEU A 259 -2.63 8.67 -2.03
C LEU A 259 -3.66 8.37 -3.13
N VAL A 260 -4.96 8.41 -2.84
CA VAL A 260 -6.02 8.22 -3.86
C VAL A 260 -6.06 9.31 -4.94
N LYS A 261 -5.35 10.43 -4.75
CA LYS A 261 -5.23 11.49 -5.77
C LYS A 261 -4.25 11.14 -6.89
N ILE A 262 -3.48 10.08 -6.72
CA ILE A 262 -2.44 9.64 -7.66
C ILE A 262 -2.96 8.39 -8.38
N ASP A 263 -2.63 8.25 -9.67
CA ASP A 263 -2.85 6.98 -10.38
C ASP A 263 -2.12 5.86 -9.61
N PRO A 264 -2.83 4.81 -9.13
CA PRO A 264 -2.23 3.77 -8.29
C PRO A 264 -1.00 3.10 -8.94
N LYS A 265 -0.98 3.01 -10.28
CA LYS A 265 0.17 2.43 -11.02
C LYS A 265 1.43 3.32 -10.99
N SER A 266 1.29 4.57 -10.55
CA SER A 266 2.39 5.53 -10.42
C SER A 266 2.89 5.63 -8.98
N ILE A 267 2.18 5.01 -8.03
CA ILE A 267 2.71 4.75 -6.70
C ILE A 267 3.73 3.64 -6.87
N GLY A 268 5.00 3.91 -6.50
CA GLY A 268 6.06 2.90 -6.57
C GLY A 268 5.81 1.82 -5.53
N VAL A 269 5.22 0.70 -5.96
CA VAL A 269 4.78 -0.41 -5.08
C VAL A 269 5.65 -1.66 -5.22
N GLY A 270 6.63 -1.66 -6.12
CA GLY A 270 7.67 -2.67 -6.16
C GLY A 270 8.62 -2.58 -7.35
N GLN A 271 9.67 -3.38 -7.31
CA GLN A 271 10.60 -3.53 -8.44
C GLN A 271 9.89 -4.20 -9.62
N TYR A 272 10.31 -3.86 -10.85
CA TYR A 272 9.77 -4.42 -12.10
C TYR A 272 8.27 -4.15 -12.35
N GLN A 273 7.68 -3.17 -11.66
CA GLN A 273 6.29 -2.74 -11.86
C GLN A 273 5.98 -2.33 -13.30
N HIS A 274 6.96 -1.83 -14.05
CA HIS A 274 6.80 -1.48 -15.47
C HIS A 274 6.99 -2.68 -16.42
N ASP A 275 7.47 -3.82 -15.92
CA ASP A 275 7.77 -5.01 -16.71
C ASP A 275 6.63 -6.05 -16.70
N VAL A 276 5.68 -5.92 -15.76
CA VAL A 276 4.47 -6.75 -15.72
C VAL A 276 3.40 -6.27 -16.70
N ASN A 277 2.36 -7.08 -16.91
CA ASN A 277 1.18 -6.68 -17.69
C ASN A 277 0.48 -5.45 -17.07
N GLN A 278 0.59 -4.31 -17.75
CA GLN A 278 0.11 -3.01 -17.24
C GLN A 278 -1.41 -2.94 -17.08
N THR A 279 -2.18 -3.64 -17.92
CA THR A 279 -3.65 -3.67 -17.81
C THR A 279 -4.10 -4.47 -16.60
N LYS A 280 -3.50 -5.65 -16.38
CA LYS A 280 -3.74 -6.48 -15.18
C LYS A 280 -3.32 -5.73 -13.92
N LEU A 281 -2.15 -5.09 -13.94
CA LEU A 281 -1.64 -4.27 -12.83
C LEU A 281 -2.62 -3.16 -12.45
N LYS A 282 -3.01 -2.31 -13.42
CA LYS A 282 -3.95 -1.20 -13.17
C LYS A 282 -5.25 -1.71 -12.54
N THR A 283 -5.85 -2.74 -13.13
CA THR A 283 -7.10 -3.32 -12.64
C THR A 283 -6.96 -3.85 -11.20
N ALA A 284 -5.83 -4.49 -10.89
CA ALA A 284 -5.57 -5.03 -9.56
C ALA A 284 -5.36 -3.91 -8.52
N LEU A 285 -4.58 -2.87 -8.86
CA LEU A 285 -4.33 -1.75 -7.96
C LEU A 285 -5.60 -0.91 -7.72
N ASP A 286 -6.40 -0.65 -8.76
CA ASP A 286 -7.69 0.06 -8.62
C ASP A 286 -8.62 -0.66 -7.63
N ARG A 287 -8.69 -2.00 -7.69
CA ARG A 287 -9.46 -2.82 -6.74
C ARG A 287 -8.94 -2.72 -5.30
N VAL A 288 -7.64 -2.59 -5.11
CA VAL A 288 -7.04 -2.41 -3.78
C VAL A 288 -7.44 -1.06 -3.21
N VAL A 289 -7.41 0.00 -4.03
CA VAL A 289 -7.85 1.34 -3.61
C VAL A 289 -9.33 1.32 -3.22
N GLU A 290 -10.20 0.77 -4.07
CA GLU A 290 -11.63 0.61 -3.77
C GLU A 290 -11.82 -0.19 -2.46
N SER A 291 -11.14 -1.32 -2.31
CA SER A 291 -11.21 -2.12 -1.08
C SER A 291 -10.78 -1.32 0.15
N ALA A 292 -9.66 -0.57 0.07
CA ALA A 292 -9.15 0.21 1.20
C ALA A 292 -10.09 1.36 1.59
N VAL A 293 -10.62 2.09 0.60
CA VAL A 293 -11.55 3.21 0.83
C VAL A 293 -12.84 2.73 1.47
N ASN A 294 -13.44 1.65 0.96
CA ASN A 294 -14.68 1.11 1.52
C ASN A 294 -14.45 0.41 2.88
N PHE A 295 -13.27 -0.18 3.10
CA PHE A 295 -12.91 -0.76 4.39
C PHE A 295 -12.79 0.31 5.49
N VAL A 296 -12.19 1.47 5.18
CA VAL A 296 -12.08 2.57 6.14
C VAL A 296 -13.40 3.31 6.28
N GLY A 297 -14.16 3.47 5.19
CA GLY A 297 -15.34 4.32 5.08
C GLY A 297 -14.97 5.79 4.90
N VAL A 298 -15.93 6.64 4.52
CA VAL A 298 -15.66 8.02 4.11
C VAL A 298 -16.64 8.99 4.76
N ASP A 299 -16.16 10.08 5.34
CA ASP A 299 -17.04 11.19 5.75
C ASP A 299 -17.46 11.99 4.52
N VAL A 300 -18.74 11.93 4.18
CA VAL A 300 -19.28 12.54 2.96
C VAL A 300 -19.22 14.07 2.97
N ASN A 301 -19.10 14.70 4.14
CA ASN A 301 -19.06 16.16 4.27
C ASN A 301 -17.66 16.74 4.09
N THR A 302 -16.62 15.94 4.28
CA THR A 302 -15.21 16.39 4.22
C THR A 302 -14.43 15.77 3.06
N ALA A 303 -14.82 14.58 2.61
CA ALA A 303 -14.09 13.84 1.56
C ALA A 303 -13.95 14.60 0.24
N SER A 304 -12.81 14.40 -0.43
CA SER A 304 -12.56 14.97 -1.76
C SER A 304 -13.30 14.20 -2.86
N LYS A 305 -13.45 14.82 -4.04
CA LYS A 305 -13.99 14.15 -5.23
C LYS A 305 -13.19 12.86 -5.57
N HIS A 306 -11.88 12.89 -5.37
CA HIS A 306 -10.95 11.79 -5.66
C HIS A 306 -11.05 10.63 -4.67
N LEU A 307 -11.48 10.89 -3.43
CA LEU A 307 -11.76 9.82 -2.47
C LEU A 307 -13.13 9.21 -2.72
N LEU A 308 -14.14 10.05 -2.98
CA LEU A 308 -15.52 9.61 -3.20
C LEU A 308 -15.67 8.69 -4.43
N GLN A 309 -14.89 8.90 -5.51
CA GLN A 309 -14.96 8.05 -6.71
C GLN A 309 -14.55 6.58 -6.46
N TYR A 310 -13.91 6.28 -5.33
CA TYR A 310 -13.53 4.91 -4.94
C TYR A 310 -14.52 4.29 -3.95
N VAL A 311 -15.57 5.01 -3.57
CA VAL A 311 -16.66 4.44 -2.77
C VAL A 311 -17.55 3.59 -3.67
N SER A 312 -17.97 2.43 -3.18
CA SER A 312 -18.80 1.48 -3.93
C SER A 312 -20.05 2.17 -4.48
N GLY A 313 -20.31 2.00 -5.78
CA GLY A 313 -21.46 2.60 -6.45
C GLY A 313 -21.34 4.09 -6.81
N ILE A 314 -20.18 4.73 -6.53
CA ILE A 314 -19.94 6.14 -6.87
C ILE A 314 -18.98 6.26 -8.06
N SER A 315 -19.47 6.85 -9.16
CA SER A 315 -18.62 7.22 -10.30
C SER A 315 -17.94 8.58 -10.10
N ALA A 316 -16.94 8.90 -10.92
CA ALA A 316 -16.30 10.22 -10.91
C ALA A 316 -17.31 11.38 -11.07
N THR A 317 -18.32 11.21 -11.94
CA THR A 317 -19.41 12.20 -12.10
C THR A 317 -20.25 12.33 -10.84
N LEU A 318 -20.64 11.21 -10.23
CA LEU A 318 -21.45 11.24 -9.01
C LEU A 318 -20.67 11.84 -7.83
N ALA A 319 -19.37 11.54 -7.71
CA ALA A 319 -18.49 12.16 -6.74
C ALA A 319 -18.45 13.69 -6.89
N GLY A 320 -18.32 14.19 -8.12
CA GLY A 320 -18.41 15.63 -8.43
C GLY A 320 -19.75 16.24 -8.04
N ASN A 321 -20.86 15.53 -8.29
CA ASN A 321 -22.21 15.98 -7.92
C ASN A 321 -22.41 16.04 -6.40
N ILE A 322 -21.87 15.07 -5.64
CA ILE A 322 -21.92 15.07 -4.16
C ILE A 322 -21.22 16.31 -3.60
N VAL A 323 -20.00 16.59 -4.07
CA VAL A 323 -19.23 17.77 -3.63
C VAL A 323 -19.94 19.07 -4.03
N SER A 324 -20.50 19.14 -5.24
CA SER A 324 -21.26 20.30 -5.70
C SER A 324 -22.51 20.52 -4.87
N TYR A 325 -23.24 19.45 -4.55
CA TYR A 325 -24.46 19.50 -3.75
C TYR A 325 -24.17 20.06 -2.35
N ARG A 326 -23.15 19.55 -1.64
CA ARG A 326 -22.82 20.04 -0.29
C ARG A 326 -22.28 21.47 -0.29
N THR A 327 -21.60 21.88 -1.36
CA THR A 327 -21.13 23.28 -1.51
C THR A 327 -22.31 24.24 -1.66
N GLN A 328 -23.39 23.82 -2.36
CA GLN A 328 -24.55 24.66 -2.62
C GLN A 328 -25.61 24.63 -1.50
N ASN A 329 -25.80 23.47 -0.87
CA ASN A 329 -26.89 23.22 0.08
C ASN A 329 -26.42 23.12 1.54
N GLY A 330 -25.10 23.17 1.78
CA GLY A 330 -24.48 22.90 3.07
C GLY A 330 -24.23 21.41 3.31
N ALA A 331 -23.67 21.10 4.48
CA ALA A 331 -23.35 19.73 4.88
C ALA A 331 -24.60 18.83 4.94
N PHE A 332 -24.45 17.58 4.51
CA PHE A 332 -25.46 16.54 4.66
C PHE A 332 -25.71 16.26 6.13
N LYS A 333 -26.97 16.20 6.52
CA LYS A 333 -27.43 15.91 7.89
C LYS A 333 -27.90 14.48 8.07
N SER A 334 -28.25 13.81 6.97
CA SER A 334 -28.62 12.39 7.00
C SER A 334 -28.26 11.71 5.68
N ARG A 335 -28.08 10.38 5.71
CA ARG A 335 -27.81 9.62 4.48
C ARG A 335 -28.94 9.74 3.47
N GLU A 336 -30.18 9.87 3.93
CA GLU A 336 -31.35 10.05 3.07
C GLU A 336 -31.26 11.30 2.18
N GLU A 337 -30.55 12.35 2.61
CA GLU A 337 -30.31 13.53 1.78
C GLU A 337 -29.44 13.25 0.55
N LEU A 338 -28.63 12.17 0.56
CA LEU A 338 -27.84 11.76 -0.59
C LEU A 338 -28.72 11.43 -1.80
N LYS A 339 -29.96 10.96 -1.58
CA LYS A 339 -30.92 10.68 -2.66
C LYS A 339 -31.33 11.95 -3.43
N LYS A 340 -31.08 13.13 -2.88
CA LYS A 340 -31.32 14.44 -3.53
C LYS A 340 -30.18 14.85 -4.46
N VAL A 341 -29.04 14.15 -4.41
CA VAL A 341 -27.88 14.44 -5.27
C VAL A 341 -28.21 14.03 -6.71
N PRO A 342 -27.94 14.87 -7.72
CA PRO A 342 -28.15 14.52 -9.12
C PRO A 342 -27.42 13.22 -9.49
N LEU A 343 -28.12 12.33 -10.20
CA LEU A 343 -27.65 10.99 -10.60
C LEU A 343 -27.47 9.98 -9.44
N MET A 344 -27.91 10.29 -8.22
CA MET A 344 -28.00 9.31 -7.14
C MET A 344 -29.27 8.47 -7.28
N GLY A 345 -29.18 7.39 -8.07
CA GLY A 345 -30.28 6.43 -8.20
C GLY A 345 -30.41 5.50 -6.98
N PRO A 346 -31.54 4.79 -6.81
CA PRO A 346 -31.76 3.85 -5.71
C PRO A 346 -30.65 2.80 -5.57
N LYS A 347 -30.16 2.28 -6.71
CA LYS A 347 -29.08 1.27 -6.70
C LYS A 347 -27.74 1.86 -6.27
N SER A 348 -27.38 3.05 -6.76
CA SER A 348 -26.16 3.74 -6.33
C SER A 348 -26.20 4.05 -4.83
N PHE A 349 -27.35 4.51 -4.33
CA PHE A 349 -27.55 4.74 -2.90
C PHE A 349 -27.38 3.46 -2.08
N GLU A 350 -28.02 2.36 -2.49
CA GLU A 350 -27.87 1.06 -1.83
C GLU A 350 -26.41 0.55 -1.81
N GLN A 351 -25.64 0.81 -2.87
CA GLN A 351 -24.23 0.39 -2.89
C GLN A 351 -23.32 1.28 -2.03
N CYS A 352 -23.60 2.58 -1.94
CA CYS A 352 -22.69 3.53 -1.29
C CYS A 352 -23.03 3.86 0.16
N ALA A 353 -24.30 3.77 0.55
CA ALA A 353 -24.78 4.38 1.80
C ALA A 353 -24.09 3.82 3.06
N GLY A 354 -23.77 2.52 3.08
CA GLY A 354 -23.06 1.89 4.21
C GLY A 354 -21.63 2.38 4.40
N PHE A 355 -21.00 2.92 3.35
CA PHE A 355 -19.61 3.38 3.36
C PHE A 355 -19.48 4.89 3.56
N LEU A 356 -20.56 5.65 3.33
CA LEU A 356 -20.62 7.09 3.56
C LEU A 356 -21.11 7.38 4.98
N ARG A 357 -20.31 8.08 5.76
CA ARG A 357 -20.60 8.44 7.15
C ARG A 357 -20.88 9.93 7.28
N ILE A 358 -21.72 10.28 8.25
CA ILE A 358 -22.02 11.65 8.62
C ILE A 358 -21.79 11.78 10.13
N PRO A 359 -20.54 12.10 10.56
CA PRO A 359 -20.25 12.33 11.96
C PRO A 359 -21.13 13.44 12.54
N GLY A 360 -21.77 13.18 13.69
CA GLY A 360 -22.67 14.14 14.33
C GLY A 360 -24.06 14.30 13.69
N ALA A 361 -24.46 13.38 12.80
CA ALA A 361 -25.83 13.34 12.28
C ALA A 361 -26.87 13.19 13.41
N PRO A 362 -28.11 13.73 13.22
CA PRO A 362 -29.20 13.51 14.17
C PRO A 362 -29.56 12.03 14.36
N ASN A 363 -29.44 11.22 13.30
CA ASN A 363 -29.52 9.77 13.42
C ASN A 363 -28.12 9.21 13.69
N VAL A 364 -27.92 8.66 14.89
CA VAL A 364 -26.62 8.11 15.32
C VAL A 364 -26.10 6.97 14.44
N LEU A 365 -26.98 6.27 13.72
CA LEU A 365 -26.58 5.19 12.81
C LEU A 365 -25.89 5.71 11.54
N ASP A 366 -26.12 6.97 11.14
CA ASP A 366 -25.46 7.58 9.98
C ASP A 366 -23.96 7.84 10.21
N ALA A 367 -23.50 7.80 11.46
CA ALA A 367 -22.08 7.83 11.80
C ALA A 367 -21.41 6.44 11.77
N SER A 368 -22.19 5.38 11.60
CA SER A 368 -21.76 3.97 11.67
C SER A 368 -21.70 3.29 10.31
N SER A 369 -21.15 2.09 10.23
CA SER A 369 -21.19 1.23 9.04
C SER A 369 -22.50 0.45 8.88
N VAL A 370 -23.48 0.62 9.79
CA VAL A 370 -24.80 -0.02 9.67
C VAL A 370 -25.49 0.54 8.42
N HIS A 371 -25.88 -0.33 7.50
CA HIS A 371 -26.56 0.09 6.28
C HIS A 371 -27.99 0.59 6.57
N PRO A 372 -28.49 1.65 5.89
CA PRO A 372 -29.85 2.16 6.08
C PRO A 372 -30.97 1.13 5.92
N GLU A 373 -30.76 0.08 5.11
CA GLU A 373 -31.71 -1.04 4.98
C GLU A 373 -31.98 -1.76 6.31
N ARG A 374 -31.08 -1.63 7.30
CA ARG A 374 -31.17 -2.27 8.61
C ARG A 374 -31.55 -1.32 9.73
N TYR A 375 -31.87 -0.05 9.46
CA TYR A 375 -32.23 0.90 10.52
C TYR A 375 -33.46 0.46 11.31
N ALA A 376 -34.52 0.04 10.60
CA ALA A 376 -35.73 -0.48 11.24
C ALA A 376 -35.44 -1.70 12.14
N LEU A 377 -34.47 -2.54 11.76
CA LEU A 377 -34.06 -3.69 12.57
C LEU A 377 -33.37 -3.24 13.86
N VAL A 378 -32.44 -2.28 13.78
CA VAL A 378 -31.74 -1.77 14.97
C VAL A 378 -32.70 -1.01 15.90
N GLU A 379 -33.64 -0.25 15.34
CA GLU A 379 -34.71 0.38 16.10
C GLU A 379 -35.59 -0.65 16.83
N GLN A 380 -35.89 -1.78 16.18
CA GLN A 380 -36.62 -2.87 16.83
C GLN A 380 -35.80 -3.48 17.98
N MET A 381 -34.51 -3.74 17.77
CA MET A 381 -33.60 -4.23 18.81
C MET A 381 -33.59 -3.30 20.04
N ALA A 382 -33.56 -1.99 19.82
CA ALA A 382 -33.58 -0.99 20.90
C ALA A 382 -34.90 -1.04 21.69
N LYS A 383 -36.04 -1.13 20.98
CA LYS A 383 -37.37 -1.26 21.60
C LYS A 383 -37.51 -2.52 22.44
N ASP A 384 -37.02 -3.65 21.95
CA ASP A 384 -37.15 -4.95 22.64
C ASP A 384 -36.39 -4.97 23.98
N VAL A 385 -35.29 -4.23 24.08
CA VAL A 385 -34.52 -4.07 25.33
C VAL A 385 -34.89 -2.80 26.12
N GLN A 386 -35.96 -2.10 25.71
CA GLN A 386 -36.47 -0.88 26.32
C GLN A 386 -35.42 0.23 26.45
N ALA A 387 -34.63 0.44 25.40
CA ALA A 387 -33.55 1.42 25.36
C ALA A 387 -33.63 2.31 24.11
N SER A 388 -32.92 3.44 24.14
CA SER A 388 -32.72 4.27 22.94
C SER A 388 -31.60 3.71 22.04
N LEU A 389 -31.48 4.24 20.82
CA LEU A 389 -30.35 3.90 19.93
C LEU A 389 -29.02 4.36 20.53
N GLU A 390 -29.02 5.51 21.20
CA GLU A 390 -27.88 6.07 21.92
C GLU A 390 -27.43 5.16 23.06
N ASP A 391 -28.37 4.56 23.79
CA ASP A 391 -28.10 3.60 24.86
C ASP A 391 -27.46 2.32 24.30
N LEU A 392 -27.94 1.83 23.15
CA LEU A 392 -27.30 0.70 22.46
C LEU A 392 -25.86 0.99 22.08
N ILE A 393 -25.51 2.22 21.75
CA ILE A 393 -24.13 2.59 21.40
C ILE A 393 -23.26 2.74 22.66
N ARG A 394 -23.78 3.39 23.71
CA ARG A 394 -22.98 3.73 24.90
C ARG A 394 -22.85 2.58 25.90
N ASN A 395 -23.84 1.70 25.98
CA ASN A 395 -23.94 0.73 27.07
C ASN A 395 -23.75 -0.72 26.59
N ALA A 396 -22.61 -1.31 26.95
CA ALA A 396 -22.29 -2.70 26.64
C ALA A 396 -23.27 -3.70 27.26
N ASP A 397 -23.82 -3.41 28.44
CA ASP A 397 -24.74 -4.32 29.12
C ASP A 397 -26.14 -4.30 28.51
N VAL A 398 -26.56 -3.19 27.93
CA VAL A 398 -27.79 -3.13 27.13
C VAL A 398 -27.62 -3.96 25.85
N ARG A 399 -26.50 -3.83 25.13
CA ARG A 399 -26.21 -4.65 23.95
C ARG A 399 -26.21 -6.15 24.25
N LYS A 400 -25.66 -6.56 25.40
CA LYS A 400 -25.63 -7.98 25.81
C LYS A 400 -27.02 -8.57 26.07
N LYS A 401 -28.04 -7.76 26.35
CA LYS A 401 -29.43 -8.22 26.53
C LYS A 401 -30.09 -8.62 25.20
N ILE A 402 -29.54 -8.21 24.06
CA ILE A 402 -30.09 -8.52 22.74
C ILE A 402 -29.96 -10.02 22.46
N ASN A 403 -31.10 -10.69 22.30
CA ASN A 403 -31.14 -12.08 21.89
C ASN A 403 -31.03 -12.20 20.36
N LYS A 404 -29.80 -12.35 19.86
CA LYS A 404 -29.47 -12.41 18.43
C LYS A 404 -30.39 -13.34 17.62
N LYS A 405 -30.80 -14.49 18.18
CA LYS A 405 -31.61 -15.49 17.48
C LYS A 405 -32.99 -14.97 17.07
N GLN A 406 -33.54 -13.96 17.76
CA GLN A 406 -34.86 -13.40 17.47
C GLN A 406 -34.91 -12.60 16.17
N TYR A 407 -33.76 -12.15 15.68
CA TYR A 407 -33.65 -11.26 14.52
C TYR A 407 -33.22 -11.98 13.24
N ILE A 408 -32.91 -13.27 13.32
CA ILE A 408 -32.49 -14.08 12.17
C ILE A 408 -33.73 -14.42 11.33
N ASN A 409 -33.67 -14.14 10.04
CA ASN A 409 -34.71 -14.48 9.07
C ASN A 409 -34.11 -14.72 7.68
N GLU A 410 -34.93 -14.97 6.66
CA GLU A 410 -34.48 -15.25 5.29
C GLU A 410 -33.62 -14.13 4.68
N THR A 411 -33.79 -12.88 5.14
CA THR A 411 -33.08 -11.70 4.64
C THR A 411 -31.98 -11.19 5.57
N VAL A 412 -31.89 -11.72 6.80
CA VAL A 412 -30.95 -11.30 7.85
C VAL A 412 -30.31 -12.53 8.48
N GLY A 413 -29.03 -12.76 8.16
CA GLY A 413 -28.25 -13.84 8.75
C GLY A 413 -27.62 -13.49 10.11
N ALA A 414 -27.07 -14.51 10.78
CA ALA A 414 -26.36 -14.32 12.05
C ALA A 414 -25.16 -13.36 11.93
N TYR A 415 -24.39 -13.46 10.83
CA TYR A 415 -23.23 -12.58 10.59
C TYR A 415 -23.62 -11.10 10.50
N THR A 416 -24.73 -10.77 9.84
CA THR A 416 -25.23 -9.39 9.75
C THR A 416 -25.56 -8.83 11.14
N ILE A 417 -26.16 -9.64 12.01
CA ILE A 417 -26.49 -9.23 13.37
C ILE A 417 -25.22 -9.04 14.19
N ASP A 418 -24.24 -9.94 14.04
CA ASP A 418 -22.95 -9.82 14.72
C ASP A 418 -22.20 -8.55 14.29
N ASP A 419 -22.19 -8.25 12.99
CA ASP A 419 -21.58 -7.04 12.43
C ASP A 419 -22.28 -5.77 12.93
N ILE A 420 -23.62 -5.75 12.95
CA ILE A 420 -24.40 -4.63 13.51
C ILE A 420 -24.03 -4.41 14.98
N LEU A 421 -24.02 -5.46 15.80
CA LEU A 421 -23.74 -5.32 17.24
C LEU A 421 -22.30 -4.88 17.51
N LYS A 422 -21.34 -5.36 16.70
CA LYS A 422 -19.94 -4.94 16.77
C LYS A 422 -19.78 -3.48 16.33
N GLU A 423 -20.50 -3.07 15.30
CA GLU A 423 -20.51 -1.69 14.83
C GLU A 423 -21.14 -0.74 15.86
N LEU A 424 -22.23 -1.14 16.52
CA LEU A 424 -22.83 -0.37 17.60
C LEU A 424 -21.91 -0.23 18.83
N GLU A 425 -20.97 -1.15 19.04
CA GLU A 425 -19.96 -1.02 20.10
C GLU A 425 -19.05 0.19 19.88
N LYS A 426 -18.62 0.39 18.62
CA LYS A 426 -17.69 1.47 18.23
C LYS A 426 -18.07 2.01 16.83
N PRO A 427 -19.13 2.84 16.74
CA PRO A 427 -19.65 3.32 15.45
C PRO A 427 -18.60 4.08 14.66
N GLY A 428 -18.45 3.71 13.39
CA GLY A 428 -17.57 4.39 12.44
C GLY A 428 -16.10 4.34 12.88
N ARG A 429 -15.70 3.35 13.67
CA ARG A 429 -14.31 3.20 14.09
C ARG A 429 -13.42 3.03 12.86
N ASP A 430 -12.41 3.89 12.73
CA ASP A 430 -11.36 3.70 11.73
C ASP A 430 -10.65 2.35 12.01
N PRO A 431 -10.61 1.43 11.04
CA PRO A 431 -9.97 0.13 11.23
C PRO A 431 -8.43 0.23 11.28
N ARG A 432 -7.86 1.38 10.91
CA ARG A 432 -6.41 1.63 10.97
C ARG A 432 -6.00 1.92 12.42
N ALA A 433 -4.77 1.52 12.77
CA ALA A 433 -4.19 1.89 14.06
C ALA A 433 -3.95 3.41 14.10
N GLN A 434 -4.04 4.02 15.28
CA GLN A 434 -3.59 5.40 15.45
C GLN A 434 -2.06 5.46 15.30
N ILE A 435 -1.55 6.53 14.69
CA ILE A 435 -0.11 6.67 14.55
C ILE A 435 0.49 6.94 15.93
N GLU A 436 1.41 6.08 16.35
CA GLU A 436 2.20 6.31 17.55
C GLU A 436 3.54 6.92 17.16
N GLU A 437 4.07 7.84 17.96
CA GLU A 437 5.42 8.32 17.75
C GLU A 437 6.39 7.23 18.22
N PHE A 438 7.18 6.69 17.29
CA PHE A 438 8.26 5.81 17.69
C PHE A 438 9.42 6.66 18.20
N ARG A 439 9.76 6.47 19.46
CA ARG A 439 10.98 6.98 20.06
C ARG A 439 11.75 5.78 20.60
N PHE A 440 13.05 5.75 20.29
CA PHE A 440 13.95 4.92 21.05
C PHE A 440 13.91 5.36 22.53
N ASP A 441 14.18 4.44 23.43
CA ASP A 441 14.22 4.77 24.85
C ASP A 441 15.33 5.80 25.10
N ASP A 442 14.97 6.99 25.58
CA ASP A 442 15.91 8.10 25.81
C ASP A 442 17.02 7.75 26.80
N THR A 443 16.82 6.70 27.61
CA THR A 443 17.81 6.19 28.58
C THR A 443 18.87 5.31 27.93
N ILE A 444 18.67 4.86 26.69
CA ILE A 444 19.56 3.93 25.99
C ILE A 444 20.27 4.68 24.86
N LYS A 445 21.55 5.00 25.06
CA LYS A 445 22.39 5.70 24.07
C LYS A 445 23.52 4.84 23.54
N SER A 446 23.85 3.78 24.26
CA SER A 446 24.96 2.88 24.01
C SER A 446 24.60 1.45 24.42
N ILE A 447 25.36 0.47 23.93
CA ILE A 447 25.09 -0.94 24.23
C ILE A 447 25.28 -1.25 25.73
N GLU A 448 26.11 -0.45 26.41
CA GLU A 448 26.37 -0.54 27.85
C GLU A 448 25.15 -0.17 28.71
N ASP A 449 24.20 0.60 28.15
CA ASP A 449 22.96 0.98 28.81
C ASP A 449 21.92 -0.17 28.79
N VAL A 450 22.11 -1.17 27.92
CA VAL A 450 21.18 -2.28 27.71
C VAL A 450 21.45 -3.39 28.72
N LYS A 451 20.41 -3.79 29.47
CA LYS A 451 20.46 -4.87 30.47
C LYS A 451 19.56 -6.04 30.07
N VAL A 452 20.00 -7.25 30.41
CA VAL A 452 19.21 -8.46 30.20
C VAL A 452 17.87 -8.34 30.95
N GLY A 453 16.78 -8.59 30.24
CA GLY A 453 15.41 -8.51 30.77
C GLY A 453 14.71 -7.15 30.55
N MET A 454 15.36 -6.17 29.93
CA MET A 454 14.71 -4.92 29.53
C MET A 454 13.74 -5.15 28.36
N THR A 455 12.63 -4.43 28.40
CA THR A 455 11.69 -4.30 27.26
C THR A 455 11.91 -2.92 26.66
N VAL A 456 12.35 -2.86 25.41
CA VAL A 456 12.73 -1.62 24.73
C VAL A 456 12.07 -1.57 23.35
N PRO A 457 11.65 -0.39 22.87
CA PRO A 457 11.09 -0.24 21.55
C PRO A 457 12.16 -0.45 20.47
N GLY A 458 11.86 -1.24 19.44
CA GLY A 458 12.78 -1.49 18.34
C GLY A 458 12.17 -1.29 16.95
N ILE A 459 13.02 -1.12 15.93
CA ILE A 459 12.62 -1.10 14.52
C ILE A 459 13.31 -2.24 13.78
N VAL A 460 12.54 -3.04 13.05
CA VAL A 460 13.08 -4.09 12.17
C VAL A 460 13.85 -3.45 11.01
N THR A 461 15.17 -3.63 11.00
CA THR A 461 16.07 -3.08 9.97
C THR A 461 16.27 -4.03 8.80
N ASN A 462 16.17 -5.34 9.04
CA ASN A 462 16.38 -6.37 8.03
C ASN A 462 15.64 -7.67 8.36
N ILE A 463 15.23 -8.43 7.35
CA ILE A 463 14.57 -9.72 7.51
C ILE A 463 15.34 -10.76 6.70
N THR A 464 15.70 -11.84 7.38
CA THR A 464 16.42 -12.99 6.81
C THR A 464 15.60 -14.26 6.97
N ALA A 465 16.01 -15.36 6.34
CA ALA A 465 15.31 -16.64 6.48
C ALA A 465 15.32 -17.20 7.92
N PHE A 466 16.29 -16.81 8.74
CA PHE A 466 16.48 -17.33 10.10
C PHE A 466 16.04 -16.36 11.20
N GLY A 467 15.53 -15.18 10.85
CA GLY A 467 15.10 -14.17 11.82
C GLY A 467 15.07 -12.76 11.27
N ALA A 468 14.90 -11.79 12.15
CA ALA A 468 14.88 -10.36 11.82
C ALA A 468 15.88 -9.58 12.67
N PHE A 469 16.55 -8.62 12.05
CA PHE A 469 17.42 -7.67 12.74
C PHE A 469 16.60 -6.47 13.19
N VAL A 470 16.81 -6.04 14.42
CA VAL A 470 16.07 -4.98 15.10
C VAL A 470 17.06 -3.98 15.66
N ASP A 471 16.94 -2.72 15.26
CA ASP A 471 17.64 -1.59 15.88
C ASP A 471 16.85 -1.12 17.10
N ILE A 472 17.55 -0.91 18.21
CA ILE A 472 17.00 -0.38 19.47
C ILE A 472 17.64 0.97 19.84
N GLY A 473 18.32 1.62 18.90
CA GLY A 473 18.95 2.93 19.08
C GLY A 473 20.43 2.86 19.47
N VAL A 474 21.06 1.69 19.40
CA VAL A 474 22.44 1.45 19.89
C VAL A 474 23.45 1.14 18.79
N LYS A 475 23.33 1.75 17.59
CA LYS A 475 24.28 1.62 16.45
C LYS A 475 24.60 0.18 15.98
N GLN A 476 24.01 -0.83 16.60
CA GLN A 476 24.26 -2.24 16.41
C GLN A 476 22.93 -2.96 16.55
N ASP A 477 22.53 -3.63 15.47
CA ASP A 477 21.26 -4.34 15.43
C ASP A 477 21.32 -5.62 16.28
N GLY A 478 20.22 -5.92 16.97
CA GLY A 478 19.98 -7.20 17.62
C GLY A 478 19.27 -8.17 16.68
N LEU A 479 19.62 -9.46 16.73
CA LEU A 479 18.95 -10.51 15.96
C LEU A 479 17.83 -11.14 16.80
N VAL A 480 16.60 -11.04 16.30
CA VAL A 480 15.46 -11.83 16.77
C VAL A 480 15.33 -13.08 15.89
N HIS A 481 15.72 -14.23 16.44
CA HIS A 481 15.64 -15.51 15.73
C HIS A 481 14.20 -15.86 15.35
N VAL A 482 13.99 -16.60 14.25
CA VAL A 482 12.66 -16.94 13.72
C VAL A 482 11.74 -17.58 14.76
N SER A 483 12.29 -18.40 15.65
CA SER A 483 11.55 -19.07 16.73
C SER A 483 11.10 -18.14 17.87
N GLN A 484 11.63 -16.91 17.91
CA GLN A 484 11.35 -15.89 18.93
C GLN A 484 10.52 -14.72 18.39
N LEU A 485 10.14 -14.75 17.11
CA LEU A 485 9.32 -13.69 16.49
C LEU A 485 7.84 -13.75 16.92
N SER A 486 7.36 -14.89 17.42
CA SER A 486 5.95 -15.06 17.78
C SER A 486 5.73 -16.16 18.83
N ASN A 487 4.58 -16.11 19.50
CA ASN A 487 4.10 -17.16 20.39
C ASN A 487 3.49 -18.38 19.65
N ARG A 488 3.58 -18.41 18.31
CA ARG A 488 3.18 -19.53 17.44
C ARG A 488 4.35 -19.93 16.55
N TYR A 489 4.27 -21.12 15.95
CA TYR A 489 5.28 -21.57 14.97
C TYR A 489 5.29 -20.64 13.74
N VAL A 490 6.50 -20.27 13.29
CA VAL A 490 6.75 -19.38 12.15
C VAL A 490 7.70 -20.08 11.18
N SER A 491 7.25 -20.29 9.94
CA SER A 491 8.07 -20.88 8.87
C SER A 491 8.84 -19.83 8.07
N ASP A 492 8.29 -18.63 7.91
CA ASP A 492 8.95 -17.51 7.24
C ASP A 492 8.79 -16.25 8.11
N PRO A 493 9.89 -15.62 8.57
CA PRO A 493 9.87 -14.34 9.29
C PRO A 493 9.00 -13.26 8.64
N LYS A 494 8.87 -13.25 7.31
CA LYS A 494 8.06 -12.26 6.57
C LYS A 494 6.55 -12.37 6.84
N GLU A 495 6.09 -13.48 7.40
CA GLU A 495 4.69 -13.67 7.80
C GLU A 495 4.36 -12.90 9.09
N VAL A 496 5.37 -12.52 9.87
CA VAL A 496 5.19 -11.99 11.23
C VAL A 496 5.74 -10.57 11.36
N VAL A 497 6.84 -10.28 10.67
CA VAL A 497 7.47 -8.97 10.69
C VAL A 497 7.67 -8.40 9.30
N LYS A 498 7.63 -7.08 9.20
CA LYS A 498 7.88 -6.29 7.99
C LYS A 498 9.09 -5.39 8.17
N LEU A 499 9.75 -5.04 7.08
CA LEU A 499 10.84 -4.07 7.11
C LEU A 499 10.34 -2.73 7.66
N ASN A 500 11.11 -2.09 8.53
CA ASN A 500 10.75 -0.87 9.28
C ASN A 500 9.55 -1.04 10.22
N GLN A 501 9.12 -2.27 10.51
CA GLN A 501 8.10 -2.50 11.52
C GLN A 501 8.66 -2.16 12.90
N ARG A 502 7.87 -1.42 13.68
CA ARG A 502 8.14 -1.14 15.08
C ARG A 502 7.68 -2.35 15.90
N VAL A 503 8.53 -2.84 16.79
CA VAL A 503 8.35 -4.08 17.57
C VAL A 503 8.63 -3.87 19.05
#